data_AF-A0AAD7C7L1-F1
#
_entry.id   AF-A0AAD7C7L1-F1
#
_cell.length_a   1.000
_cell.length_b   1.000
_cell.length_c   1.000
_cell.angle_alpha   90.00
_cell.angle_beta   90.00
_cell.angle_gamma   90.00
#
_symmetry.space_group_name_H-M   'P 1'
#
loop_
_entity.id
_entity.type
_entity.pdbx_description
1 polymer ?
#
loop_
_entity_poly.entity_id
_entity_poly.type
_entity_poly.pdbx_seq_one_letter_code
_entity_poly.pdbx_strand_id
1 'polypeptide(L)'
;MDLASTLASIVAARSYDTHTPLNALYSHEEACAVLLERRPELRALVDVARETKDYQPVWAHHSVRHNRERNRLYNYLDEIRPHMEQYALGENPIDYWTPESSLDADPSVVAHIRNLRVPSVDDDPRLLIHRLGSFGEKEDLKERVGRIFHKHAYTFLVNTSGSGKTRLSLEGLCRDWGFYFSMTLDGNKLGPDDV
;
A
#
# COMPACT_ATOMS: atom_id res chain seq x y z
N MET A 1 6.84 -40.40 1.73
CA MET A 1 7.06 -38.96 1.58
C MET A 1 5.75 -38.27 1.94
N ASP A 2 5.77 -37.38 2.93
CA ASP A 2 4.57 -36.68 3.39
C ASP A 2 4.02 -35.73 2.30
N LEU A 3 2.73 -35.39 2.36
CA LEU A 3 2.11 -34.46 1.42
C LEU A 3 2.68 -33.05 1.52
N ALA A 4 3.06 -32.61 2.72
CA ALA A 4 3.69 -31.31 2.91
C ALA A 4 5.08 -31.26 2.27
N SER A 5 5.89 -32.30 2.47
CA SER A 5 7.18 -32.49 1.79
C SER A 5 7.04 -32.56 0.26
N THR A 6 5.98 -33.21 -0.22
CA THR A 6 5.67 -33.32 -1.65
C THR A 6 5.32 -31.94 -2.23
N LEU A 7 4.46 -31.17 -1.57
CA LEU A 7 4.12 -29.82 -1.99
C LEU A 7 5.33 -28.88 -1.98
N ALA A 8 6.15 -28.92 -0.92
CA ALA A 8 7.38 -28.13 -0.84
C ALA A 8 8.31 -28.45 -2.02
N SER A 9 8.48 -29.74 -2.34
CA SER A 9 9.31 -30.19 -3.46
C SER A 9 8.76 -29.75 -4.82
N ILE A 10 7.43 -29.83 -5.04
CA ILE A 10 6.77 -29.37 -6.28
C ILE A 10 6.95 -27.87 -6.48
N VAL A 11 6.84 -27.08 -5.41
CA VAL A 11 7.03 -25.62 -5.44
C VAL A 11 8.51 -25.27 -5.65
N ALA A 12 9.43 -26.03 -5.03
CA ALA A 12 10.87 -25.87 -5.21
C ALA A 12 11.33 -26.15 -6.65
N ALA A 13 10.87 -27.26 -7.23
CA ALA A 13 11.15 -27.59 -8.62
C ALA A 13 10.63 -26.49 -9.57
N ARG A 14 9.41 -26.00 -9.34
CA ARG A 14 8.85 -24.90 -10.15
C ARG A 14 9.66 -23.61 -10.01
N SER A 15 10.05 -23.27 -8.80
CA SER A 15 10.86 -22.08 -8.49
C SER A 15 12.21 -22.11 -9.21
N TYR A 16 12.86 -23.29 -9.25
CA TYR A 16 14.09 -23.52 -10.00
C TYR A 16 13.86 -23.35 -11.51
N ASP A 17 12.84 -23.99 -12.08
CA ASP A 17 12.53 -23.93 -13.51
C ASP A 17 12.16 -22.52 -13.99
N THR A 18 11.50 -21.72 -13.14
CA THR A 18 11.08 -20.36 -13.50
C THR A 18 12.04 -19.26 -13.02
N HIS A 19 13.19 -19.62 -12.44
CA HIS A 19 14.15 -18.68 -11.83
C HIS A 19 13.49 -17.66 -10.91
N THR A 20 12.45 -18.08 -10.18
CA THR A 20 11.75 -17.21 -9.22
C THR A 20 12.11 -17.62 -7.81
N PRO A 21 12.41 -16.69 -6.88
CA PRO A 21 12.76 -17.04 -5.51
C PRO A 21 11.64 -17.83 -4.83
N LEU A 22 12.03 -18.86 -4.08
CA LEU A 22 11.12 -19.69 -3.30
C LEU A 22 10.50 -18.85 -2.18
N ASN A 23 9.18 -18.85 -2.07
CA ASN A 23 8.52 -18.16 -0.96
C ASN A 23 8.80 -18.89 0.36
N ALA A 24 9.11 -18.13 1.41
CA ALA A 24 9.29 -18.63 2.77
C ALA A 24 8.12 -19.53 3.24
N LEU A 25 6.88 -19.21 2.82
CA LEU A 25 5.66 -19.98 3.11
C LEU A 25 5.64 -21.41 2.52
N TYR A 26 6.55 -21.74 1.61
CA TYR A 26 6.70 -23.07 1.02
C TYR A 26 8.14 -23.60 1.16
N SER A 27 9.00 -22.84 1.82
CA SER A 27 10.40 -23.22 2.07
C SER A 27 10.54 -24.23 3.21
N HIS A 28 9.49 -24.35 4.03
CA HIS A 28 9.46 -25.25 5.18
C HIS A 28 8.23 -26.16 5.11
N GLU A 29 8.43 -27.42 5.46
CA GLU A 29 7.41 -28.46 5.46
C GLU A 29 6.21 -28.09 6.36
N GLU A 30 6.46 -27.45 7.50
CA GLU A 30 5.42 -26.98 8.42
C GLU A 30 4.46 -25.96 7.77
N ALA A 31 4.98 -25.03 6.98
CA ALA A 31 4.15 -24.03 6.31
C ALA A 31 3.28 -24.66 5.20
N CYS A 32 3.82 -25.66 4.49
CA CYS A 32 3.06 -26.47 3.55
C CYS A 32 1.96 -27.30 4.25
N ALA A 33 2.24 -27.86 5.43
CA ALA A 33 1.26 -28.61 6.21
C ALA A 33 0.06 -27.73 6.61
N VAL A 34 0.32 -26.54 7.16
CA VAL A 34 -0.73 -25.57 7.51
C VAL A 34 -1.55 -25.16 6.29
N LEU A 35 -0.91 -24.99 5.13
CA LEU A 35 -1.61 -24.64 3.91
C LEU A 35 -2.54 -25.76 3.44
N LEU A 36 -2.08 -27.01 3.49
CA LEU A 36 -2.86 -28.20 3.10
C LEU A 36 -4.04 -28.47 4.04
N GLU A 37 -3.91 -28.14 5.33
CA GLU A 37 -5.02 -28.19 6.27
C GLU A 37 -6.09 -27.14 5.97
N ARG A 38 -5.65 -25.91 5.66
CA ARG A 38 -6.57 -24.80 5.33
C ARG A 38 -7.23 -24.93 3.97
N ARG A 39 -6.69 -25.78 3.08
CA ARG A 39 -7.07 -25.87 1.66
C ARG A 39 -7.21 -27.35 1.24
N PRO A 40 -8.33 -28.00 1.59
CA PRO A 40 -8.60 -29.39 1.21
C PRO A 40 -8.53 -29.62 -0.31
N GLU A 41 -8.92 -28.62 -1.10
CA GLU A 41 -8.84 -28.64 -2.55
C GLU A 41 -7.40 -28.77 -3.07
N LEU A 42 -6.46 -28.07 -2.44
CA LEU A 42 -5.03 -28.15 -2.80
C LEU A 42 -4.47 -29.51 -2.35
N ARG A 43 -4.91 -30.01 -1.19
CA ARG A 43 -4.51 -31.34 -0.71
C ARG A 43 -4.90 -32.44 -1.68
N ALA A 44 -6.15 -32.44 -2.16
CA ALA A 44 -6.60 -33.39 -3.17
C ALA A 44 -5.76 -33.32 -4.46
N LEU A 45 -5.41 -32.10 -4.90
CA LEU A 45 -4.55 -31.92 -6.08
C LEU A 45 -3.13 -32.45 -5.87
N VAL A 46 -2.54 -32.27 -4.69
CA VAL A 46 -1.20 -32.79 -4.37
C VAL A 46 -1.22 -34.31 -4.25
N ASP A 47 -2.27 -34.89 -3.66
CA ASP A 47 -2.45 -36.35 -3.61
C ASP A 47 -2.53 -36.94 -5.03
N VAL A 48 -3.37 -36.38 -5.91
CA VAL A 48 -3.50 -36.83 -7.30
C VAL A 48 -2.18 -36.64 -8.05
N ALA A 49 -1.52 -35.49 -7.92
CA ALA A 49 -0.25 -35.22 -8.60
C ALA A 49 0.87 -36.18 -8.15
N ARG A 50 0.84 -36.63 -6.89
CA ARG A 50 1.80 -37.62 -6.37
C ARG A 50 1.65 -38.97 -7.08
N GLU A 51 0.41 -39.38 -7.36
CA GLU A 51 0.06 -40.64 -8.01
C GLU A 51 0.28 -40.58 -9.52
N THR A 52 -0.19 -39.54 -10.18
CA THR A 52 -0.16 -39.40 -11.64
C THR A 52 1.16 -38.85 -12.17
N LYS A 53 1.98 -38.24 -11.30
CA LYS A 53 3.17 -37.44 -11.66
C LYS A 53 2.86 -36.22 -12.55
N ASP A 54 1.58 -35.84 -12.65
CA ASP A 54 1.16 -34.61 -13.32
C ASP A 54 1.01 -33.47 -12.30
N TYR A 55 1.96 -32.54 -12.33
CA TYR A 55 2.00 -31.40 -11.41
C TYR A 55 1.34 -30.13 -11.96
N GLN A 56 0.89 -30.14 -13.22
CA GLN A 56 0.25 -28.97 -13.85
C GLN A 56 -0.93 -28.42 -13.04
N PRO A 57 -1.86 -29.26 -12.54
CA PRO A 57 -3.00 -28.79 -11.75
C PRO A 57 -2.59 -28.08 -10.45
N VAL A 58 -1.52 -28.55 -9.80
CA VAL A 58 -0.98 -27.94 -8.58
C VAL A 58 -0.39 -26.57 -8.89
N TRP A 59 0.34 -26.43 -10.01
CA TRP A 59 0.90 -25.14 -10.44
C TRP A 59 -0.15 -24.14 -10.89
N ALA A 60 -1.24 -24.62 -11.49
CA ALA A 60 -2.36 -23.79 -11.91
C ALA A 60 -3.20 -23.28 -10.73
N HIS A 61 -3.13 -23.96 -9.57
CA HIS A 61 -3.91 -23.61 -8.39
C HIS A 61 -3.57 -22.20 -7.89
N HIS A 62 -4.60 -21.39 -7.62
CA HIS A 62 -4.46 -19.99 -7.26
C HIS A 62 -3.53 -19.75 -6.07
N SER A 63 -3.54 -20.63 -5.06
CA SER A 63 -2.66 -20.52 -3.88
C SER A 63 -1.16 -20.64 -4.24
N VAL A 64 -0.83 -21.39 -5.29
CA VAL A 64 0.55 -21.56 -5.79
C VAL A 64 0.86 -20.51 -6.86
N ARG A 65 -0.11 -20.15 -7.70
CA ARG A 65 0.03 -19.20 -8.83
C ARG A 65 0.21 -17.74 -8.41
N HIS A 66 -0.45 -17.27 -7.35
CA HIS A 66 -0.38 -15.87 -6.90
C HIS A 66 0.92 -15.51 -6.17
N ASN A 67 1.87 -16.43 -6.15
CA ASN A 67 3.05 -16.34 -5.31
C ASN A 67 4.07 -15.31 -5.83
N ARG A 68 4.23 -15.17 -7.15
CA ARG A 68 5.19 -14.22 -7.73
C ARG A 68 4.87 -12.77 -7.38
N GLU A 69 3.64 -12.34 -7.60
CA GLU A 69 3.24 -10.95 -7.32
C GLU A 69 3.14 -10.69 -5.82
N ARG A 70 2.69 -11.70 -5.04
CA ARG A 70 2.65 -11.59 -3.58
C ARG A 70 4.06 -11.48 -2.97
N ASN A 71 5.04 -12.22 -3.48
CA ASN A 71 6.43 -12.09 -3.02
C ASN A 71 7.05 -10.77 -3.43
N ARG A 72 6.77 -10.29 -4.65
CA ARG A 72 7.20 -8.95 -5.07
C ARG A 72 6.64 -7.88 -4.14
N LEU A 73 5.36 -7.99 -3.78
CA LEU A 73 4.74 -7.09 -2.82
C LEU A 73 5.40 -7.18 -1.44
N TYR A 74 5.57 -8.38 -0.87
CA TYR A 74 6.20 -8.51 0.45
C TYR A 74 7.65 -8.04 0.47
N ASN A 75 8.44 -8.39 -0.56
CA ASN A 75 9.81 -7.91 -0.67
C ASN A 75 9.86 -6.38 -0.78
N TYR A 76 8.98 -5.78 -1.57
CA TYR A 76 8.86 -4.32 -1.65
C TYR A 76 8.43 -3.71 -0.32
N LEU A 77 7.44 -4.29 0.36
CA LEU A 77 7.00 -3.84 1.67
C LEU A 77 8.13 -3.91 2.71
N ASP A 78 8.93 -4.98 2.70
CA ASP A 78 10.06 -5.14 3.61
C ASP A 78 11.22 -4.19 3.26
N GLU A 79 11.42 -3.87 1.98
CA GLU A 79 12.36 -2.85 1.52
C GLU A 79 11.97 -1.45 2.01
N ILE A 80 10.69 -1.07 1.92
CA ILE A 80 10.23 0.27 2.32
C ILE A 80 9.92 0.39 3.81
N ARG A 81 9.74 -0.73 4.54
CA ARG A 81 9.36 -0.74 5.96
C ARG A 81 10.27 0.12 6.84
N PRO A 82 11.61 0.07 6.74
CA PRO A 82 12.48 0.92 7.54
C PRO A 82 12.21 2.41 7.31
N HIS A 83 11.94 2.82 6.06
CA HIS A 83 11.60 4.20 5.73
C HIS A 83 10.22 4.60 6.26
N MET A 84 9.23 3.70 6.19
CA MET A 84 7.92 3.91 6.80
C MET A 84 8.00 4.06 8.31
N GLU A 85 8.84 3.27 8.97
CA GLU A 85 9.08 3.35 10.42
C GLU A 85 9.74 4.67 10.80
N GLN A 86 10.80 5.08 10.10
CA GLN A 86 11.44 6.38 10.29
C GLN A 86 10.43 7.54 10.14
N TYR A 87 9.57 7.47 9.13
CA TYR A 87 8.52 8.48 8.91
C TYR A 87 7.48 8.47 10.04
N ALA A 88 7.01 7.29 10.45
CA ALA A 88 6.02 7.14 11.52
C ALA A 88 6.56 7.61 12.89
N LEU A 89 7.85 7.44 13.13
CA LEU A 89 8.55 7.94 14.33
C LEU A 89 8.88 9.44 14.24
N GLY A 90 8.67 10.08 13.10
CA GLY A 90 9.01 11.49 12.87
C GLY A 90 10.51 11.75 12.77
N GLU A 91 11.31 10.71 12.52
CA GLU A 91 12.77 10.78 12.39
C GLU A 91 13.22 11.34 11.04
N ASN A 92 12.31 11.36 10.06
CA ASN A 92 12.55 11.96 8.74
C ASN A 92 11.70 13.24 8.59
N PRO A 93 12.25 14.41 8.95
CA PRO A 93 11.51 15.66 8.81
C PRO A 93 11.29 15.96 7.33
N ILE A 94 10.03 16.18 6.94
CA ILE A 94 9.73 16.73 5.63
C ILE A 94 10.20 18.18 5.62
N ASP A 95 10.99 18.56 4.62
CA ASP A 95 11.41 19.94 4.44
C ASP A 95 10.20 20.85 4.20
N TYR A 96 10.35 22.14 4.54
CA TYR A 96 9.31 23.13 4.29
C TYR A 96 9.64 23.93 3.05
N TRP A 97 8.62 24.12 2.22
CA TRP A 97 8.72 24.93 1.03
C TRP A 97 8.99 26.38 1.40
N THR A 98 9.96 26.99 0.72
CA THR A 98 10.26 28.40 0.84
C THR A 98 10.14 29.09 -0.51
N PRO A 99 9.43 30.23 -0.58
CA PRO A 99 9.35 31.00 -1.82
C PRO A 99 10.75 31.48 -2.23
N GLU A 100 11.05 31.39 -3.53
CA GLU A 100 12.31 31.87 -4.07
C GLU A 100 12.50 33.36 -3.77
N SER A 101 13.73 33.73 -3.40
CA SER A 101 14.15 35.11 -3.10
C SER A 101 14.04 36.08 -4.28
N SER A 102 13.75 35.58 -5.48
CA SER A 102 13.61 36.33 -6.74
C SER A 102 12.23 36.98 -6.92
N LEU A 103 11.26 36.63 -6.07
CA LEU A 103 9.94 37.25 -6.10
C LEU A 103 10.04 38.65 -5.48
N ASP A 104 9.62 39.69 -6.22
CA ASP A 104 9.40 41.07 -5.74
C ASP A 104 8.22 41.15 -4.73
N ALA A 105 8.14 40.17 -3.82
CA ALA A 105 7.09 40.03 -2.83
C ALA A 105 7.45 40.85 -1.59
N ASP A 106 6.42 41.47 -1.01
CA ASP A 106 6.52 42.15 0.29
C ASP A 106 7.12 41.19 1.34
N PRO A 107 8.16 41.60 2.09
CA PRO A 107 8.78 40.79 3.15
C PRO A 107 7.77 40.22 4.16
N SER A 108 6.66 40.92 4.41
CA SER A 108 5.59 40.44 5.30
C SER A 108 4.84 39.23 4.73
N VAL A 109 4.62 39.19 3.42
CA VAL A 109 3.99 38.07 2.71
C VAL A 109 4.92 36.85 2.72
N VAL A 110 6.22 37.06 2.46
CA VAL A 110 7.23 35.99 2.51
C VAL A 110 7.31 35.39 3.92
N ALA A 111 7.31 36.23 4.96
CA ALA A 111 7.30 35.78 6.35
C ALA A 111 6.02 35.00 6.69
N HIS A 112 4.86 35.48 6.23
CA HIS A 112 3.59 34.77 6.42
C HIS A 112 3.60 33.38 5.78
N ILE A 113 4.05 33.27 4.53
CA ILE A 113 4.13 32.00 3.79
C ILE A 113 5.06 31.01 4.51
N ARG A 114 6.24 31.46 4.97
CA ARG A 114 7.16 30.61 5.75
C ARG A 114 6.53 30.11 7.05
N ASN A 115 5.75 30.97 7.72
CA ASN A 115 5.04 30.61 8.95
C ASN A 115 3.93 29.58 8.73
N LEU A 116 3.41 29.41 7.50
CA LEU A 116 2.48 28.33 7.20
C LEU A 116 3.12 26.95 7.32
N ARG A 117 4.45 26.83 7.18
CA ARG A 117 5.17 25.55 7.21
C ARG A 117 4.59 24.53 6.22
N VAL A 118 4.43 24.97 4.97
CA VAL A 118 3.95 24.10 3.88
C VAL A 118 5.05 23.07 3.55
N PRO A 119 4.75 21.77 3.49
CA PRO A 119 5.74 20.75 3.12
C PRO A 119 6.27 20.96 1.70
N SER A 120 7.54 20.67 1.50
CA SER A 120 8.21 20.62 0.20
C SER A 120 8.43 19.17 -0.23
N VAL A 121 8.12 18.87 -1.49
CA VAL A 121 8.50 17.61 -2.14
C VAL A 121 8.96 17.96 -3.54
N ASP A 122 10.23 17.66 -3.84
CA ASP A 122 10.94 18.05 -5.06
C ASP A 122 10.92 19.58 -5.30
N ASP A 123 11.22 20.35 -4.26
CA ASP A 123 11.21 21.82 -4.24
C ASP A 123 9.84 22.48 -4.49
N ASP A 124 8.77 21.68 -4.65
CA ASP A 124 7.40 22.17 -4.85
C ASP A 124 6.56 22.18 -3.55
N PRO A 125 5.66 23.17 -3.37
CA PRO A 125 4.78 23.22 -2.21
C PRO A 125 3.66 22.18 -2.31
N ARG A 126 3.57 21.28 -1.33
CA ARG A 126 2.52 20.24 -1.31
C ARG A 126 1.40 20.58 -0.34
N LEU A 127 0.45 21.38 -0.84
CA LEU A 127 -0.75 21.78 -0.08
C LEU A 127 -1.63 20.58 0.33
N LEU A 128 -1.63 19.51 -0.47
CA LEU A 128 -2.46 18.34 -0.21
C LEU A 128 -2.09 17.61 1.09
N ILE A 129 -0.80 17.61 1.48
CA ILE A 129 -0.29 16.97 2.69
C ILE A 129 -0.03 17.96 3.84
N HIS A 130 -0.13 19.27 3.59
CA HIS A 130 0.04 20.31 4.62
C HIS A 130 -0.94 20.09 5.78
N ARG A 131 -0.43 19.82 6.99
CA ARG A 131 -1.24 19.52 8.19
C ARG A 131 -2.25 18.38 8.01
N LEU A 132 -1.93 17.38 7.18
CA LEU A 132 -2.82 16.23 6.99
C LEU A 132 -3.06 15.49 8.32
N GLY A 133 -4.31 15.09 8.59
CA GLY A 133 -4.73 14.48 9.85
C GLY A 133 -5.12 15.51 10.92
N SER A 134 -4.93 16.81 10.69
CA SER A 134 -5.27 17.84 11.67
C SER A 134 -6.76 18.17 11.71
N PHE A 135 -7.61 17.57 10.87
CA PHE A 135 -9.06 17.84 10.88
C PHE A 135 -9.72 17.40 12.20
N GLY A 136 -9.08 16.50 12.96
CA GLY A 136 -9.51 16.14 14.31
C GLY A 136 -9.45 17.28 15.33
N GLU A 137 -8.67 18.34 15.07
CA GLU A 137 -8.52 19.50 15.95
C GLU A 137 -9.73 20.45 15.91
N LYS A 138 -10.57 20.36 14.88
CA LYS A 138 -11.73 21.24 14.68
C LYS A 138 -13.02 20.42 14.58
N GLU A 139 -13.97 20.68 15.47
CA GLU A 139 -15.16 19.83 15.60
C GLU A 139 -16.04 19.83 14.34
N ASP A 140 -16.13 20.95 13.63
CA ASP A 140 -16.87 21.06 12.35
C ASP A 140 -16.26 20.19 11.25
N LEU A 141 -14.92 20.17 11.13
CA LEU A 141 -14.22 19.35 10.15
C LEU A 141 -14.30 17.86 10.50
N LYS A 142 -14.13 17.53 11.78
CA LYS A 142 -14.27 16.18 12.31
C LYS A 142 -15.66 15.60 12.05
N GLU A 143 -16.72 16.39 12.25
CA GLU A 143 -18.09 15.99 11.95
C GLU A 143 -18.27 15.73 10.45
N ARG A 144 -17.76 16.62 9.59
CA ARG A 144 -17.83 16.45 8.12
C ARG A 144 -17.15 15.16 7.66
N VAL A 145 -15.96 14.85 8.19
CA VAL A 145 -15.28 13.58 7.91
C VAL A 145 -16.09 12.40 8.43
N GLY A 146 -16.68 12.49 9.63
CA GLY A 146 -17.54 11.45 10.21
C GLY A 146 -18.78 11.12 9.37
N ARG A 147 -19.37 12.13 8.71
CA ARG A 147 -20.52 11.91 7.79
C ARG A 147 -20.11 11.15 6.53
N ILE A 148 -18.88 11.31 6.07
CA ILE A 148 -18.38 10.63 4.85
C ILE A 148 -17.95 9.20 5.18
N PHE A 149 -17.17 9.05 6.25
CA PHE A 149 -16.57 7.80 6.68
C PHE A 149 -17.34 7.23 7.87
N HIS A 150 -18.36 6.42 7.57
CA HIS A 150 -19.16 5.72 8.57
C HIS A 150 -19.38 4.26 8.15
N LYS A 151 -19.63 3.40 9.14
CA LYS A 151 -19.77 1.97 8.92
C LYS A 151 -21.05 1.67 8.11
N HIS A 152 -20.97 0.68 7.23
CA HIS A 152 -22.11 0.10 6.50
C HIS A 152 -22.77 0.98 5.44
N ALA A 153 -22.07 1.99 4.90
CA ALA A 153 -22.57 2.79 3.79
C ALA A 153 -21.49 3.08 2.75
N TYR A 154 -21.94 3.27 1.51
CA TYR A 154 -21.12 3.81 0.42
C TYR A 154 -21.42 5.29 0.26
N THR A 155 -20.39 6.13 0.38
CA THR A 155 -20.53 7.58 0.22
C THR A 155 -19.99 8.02 -1.13
N PHE A 156 -20.80 8.72 -1.91
CA PHE A 156 -20.36 9.41 -3.11
C PHE A 156 -20.08 10.89 -2.80
N LEU A 157 -18.85 11.33 -3.01
CA LEU A 157 -18.46 12.73 -2.82
C LEU A 157 -18.52 13.49 -4.14
N VAL A 158 -19.62 14.19 -4.39
CA VAL A 158 -19.86 14.95 -5.62
C VAL A 158 -19.81 16.44 -5.33
N ASN A 159 -18.89 17.16 -5.97
CA ASN A 159 -18.75 18.62 -5.88
C ASN A 159 -17.88 19.13 -7.04
N THR A 160 -17.87 20.45 -7.27
CA THR A 160 -17.05 21.12 -8.29
C THR A 160 -15.55 20.83 -8.13
N SER A 161 -14.77 20.99 -9.20
CA SER A 161 -13.30 20.87 -9.12
C SER A 161 -12.72 21.88 -8.12
N GLY A 162 -11.61 21.52 -7.45
CA GLY A 162 -10.95 22.38 -6.47
C GLY A 162 -11.67 22.55 -5.11
N SER A 163 -12.86 21.97 -4.91
CA SER A 163 -13.63 22.08 -3.65
C SER A 163 -13.05 21.30 -2.45
N GLY A 164 -11.87 20.69 -2.59
CA GLY A 164 -11.20 19.96 -1.52
C GLY A 164 -11.69 18.51 -1.30
N LYS A 165 -12.36 17.90 -2.29
CA LYS A 165 -12.82 16.50 -2.22
C LYS A 165 -11.69 15.54 -1.89
N THR A 166 -10.59 15.63 -2.64
CA THR A 166 -9.39 14.80 -2.45
C THR A 166 -8.84 14.98 -1.05
N ARG A 167 -8.63 16.22 -0.59
CA ARG A 167 -8.16 16.51 0.77
C ARG A 167 -9.08 15.93 1.84
N LEU A 168 -10.40 16.10 1.70
CA LEU A 168 -11.38 15.60 2.66
C LEU A 168 -11.39 14.07 2.73
N SER A 169 -11.20 13.38 1.59
CA SER A 169 -11.03 11.93 1.56
C SER A 169 -9.75 11.50 2.26
N LEU A 170 -8.62 12.17 2.01
CA LEU A 170 -7.36 11.84 2.66
C LEU A 170 -7.42 12.03 4.19
N GLU A 171 -8.10 13.07 4.67
CA GLU A 171 -8.30 13.30 6.11
C GLU A 171 -9.07 12.16 6.79
N GLY A 172 -10.12 11.65 6.15
CA GLY A 172 -10.83 10.48 6.67
C GLY A 172 -10.03 9.20 6.58
N LEU A 173 -9.25 9.02 5.51
CA LEU A 173 -8.32 7.89 5.40
C LEU A 173 -7.27 7.91 6.52
N CYS A 174 -6.65 9.06 6.78
CA CYS A 174 -5.71 9.23 7.89
C CYS A 174 -6.36 8.97 9.25
N ARG A 175 -7.58 9.47 9.48
CA ARG A 175 -8.29 9.28 10.76
C ARG A 175 -8.64 7.83 11.04
N ASP A 176 -9.17 7.11 10.05
CA ASP A 176 -9.80 5.80 10.27
C ASP A 176 -8.87 4.62 9.91
N TRP A 177 -7.84 4.82 9.08
CA TRP A 177 -6.89 3.78 8.64
C TRP A 177 -5.41 4.12 8.85
N GLY A 178 -5.07 5.36 9.23
CA GLY A 178 -3.70 5.78 9.58
C GLY A 178 -2.79 6.05 8.38
N PHE A 179 -2.55 5.05 7.53
CA PHE A 179 -1.59 5.14 6.42
C PHE A 179 -2.24 4.81 5.08
N TYR A 180 -2.03 5.66 4.06
CA TYR A 180 -2.54 5.41 2.71
C TYR A 180 -1.41 5.46 1.69
N PHE A 181 -1.43 4.51 0.74
CA PHE A 181 -0.67 4.61 -0.50
C PHE A 181 -1.62 5.12 -1.57
N SER A 182 -1.32 6.26 -2.17
CA SER A 182 -1.87 6.53 -3.50
C SER A 182 -0.94 5.90 -4.52
N MET A 183 -1.43 4.88 -5.21
CA MET A 183 -0.75 4.35 -6.39
C MET A 183 -0.94 5.36 -7.53
N THR A 184 0.15 5.78 -8.16
CA THR A 184 0.10 6.39 -9.49
C THR A 184 -0.39 5.33 -10.46
N LEU A 185 -1.51 5.59 -11.15
CA LEU A 185 -2.01 4.70 -12.18
C LEU A 185 -1.42 5.09 -13.53
N ASP A 186 -0.66 4.15 -14.11
CA ASP A 186 -0.17 4.22 -15.47
C ASP A 186 -1.30 4.38 -16.51
N GLY A 187 -1.00 5.14 -17.56
CA GLY A 187 -1.73 5.19 -18.84
C GLY A 187 -3.00 6.05 -18.89
N ASN A 188 -3.79 6.13 -17.81
CA ASN A 188 -5.10 6.80 -17.81
C ASN A 188 -5.18 8.12 -17.03
N LYS A 189 -4.07 8.64 -16.49
CA LYS A 189 -4.00 9.92 -15.75
C LYS A 189 -5.05 10.06 -14.63
N LEU A 190 -5.36 8.96 -13.93
CA LEU A 190 -6.19 8.99 -12.72
C LEU A 190 -5.31 8.63 -11.53
N GLY A 191 -4.61 9.61 -10.99
CA GLY A 191 -3.76 9.50 -9.82
C GLY A 191 -3.70 10.84 -9.08
N PRO A 192 -3.00 10.93 -7.94
CA PRO A 192 -2.85 12.17 -7.16
C PRO A 192 -1.99 13.23 -7.86
N ASP A 193 -1.46 12.94 -9.04
CA ASP A 193 -0.95 13.94 -9.97
C ASP A 193 -2.10 14.76 -10.56
N ASP A 194 -2.98 15.28 -9.69
CA ASP A 194 -3.82 16.44 -9.97
C ASP A 194 -2.86 17.64 -10.10
N VAL A 195 -2.21 17.73 -11.26
CA VAL A 195 -1.66 18.97 -11.81
C VAL A 195 -2.82 19.84 -12.29
#